data_AF-A0A259SE62-F1
#
_entry.id   AF-A0A259SE62-F1
#
_cell.length_a   1.000
_cell.length_b   1.000
_cell.length_c   1.000
_cell.angle_alpha   90.00
_cell.angle_beta   90.00
_cell.angle_gamma   90.00
#
_symmetry.space_group_name_H-M   'P 1'
#
loop_
_entity.id
_entity.type
_entity.pdbx_description
1 polymer ?
#
loop_
_entity_poly.entity_id
_entity_poly.type
_entity_poly.pdbx_seq_one_letter_code
_entity_poly.pdbx_strand_id
1 'polypeptide(L)'
;DATEENLQARTRGVLLMALSNKFGRMLLTTGNKSELAVGYATLYGDMAGGFAPIKDVPKMLVYALARWRNTHKTGEHPPIPTRVIEREPSAELRADQRDADSLPPYELLDRIITAFVEEDQSIEDMVAAGLDEAIVRRITRLILLNEYKRRQAPPGIRISRRAFGRDRRYPITSGFNPGA
;
A
#
# COMPACT_ATOMS: atom_id res chain seq x y z
N ASP A 1 -2.53 -17.07 12.81
CA ASP A 1 -3.23 -17.28 11.53
C ASP A 1 -3.94 -15.98 11.15
N ALA A 2 -4.12 -15.67 9.87
CA ALA A 2 -4.74 -14.43 9.37
C ALA A 2 -6.16 -14.64 8.81
N THR A 3 -6.73 -15.83 9.03
CA THR A 3 -7.99 -16.28 8.42
C THR A 3 -9.17 -15.38 8.77
N GLU A 4 -9.36 -15.07 10.06
CA GLU A 4 -10.49 -14.27 10.56
C GLU A 4 -10.40 -12.82 10.07
N GLU A 5 -9.21 -12.23 10.09
CA GLU A 5 -8.94 -10.87 9.59
C GLU A 5 -9.22 -10.78 8.07
N ASN A 6 -8.74 -11.77 7.31
CA ASN A 6 -8.98 -11.84 5.87
C ASN A 6 -10.46 -12.05 5.52
N LEU A 7 -11.19 -12.84 6.33
CA LEU A 7 -12.63 -13.04 6.15
C LEU A 7 -13.38 -11.72 6.31
N GLN A 8 -13.07 -10.94 7.35
CA GLN A 8 -13.67 -9.62 7.57
C GLN A 8 -13.43 -8.69 6.38
N ALA A 9 -12.19 -8.60 5.90
CA ALA A 9 -11.84 -7.75 4.76
C ALA A 9 -12.60 -8.17 3.48
N ARG A 10 -12.68 -9.47 3.19
CA ARG A 10 -13.42 -10.00 2.03
C ARG A 10 -14.92 -9.73 2.12
N THR A 11 -15.53 -9.91 3.29
CA THR A 11 -16.95 -9.59 3.49
C THR A 11 -17.23 -8.12 3.21
N ARG A 12 -16.35 -7.20 3.63
CA ARG A 12 -16.48 -5.76 3.28
C ARG A 12 -16.41 -5.56 1.76
N GLY A 13 -15.48 -6.21 1.07
CA GLY A 13 -15.38 -6.19 -0.39
C GLY A 13 -16.66 -6.65 -1.10
N VAL A 14 -17.22 -7.79 -0.67
CA VAL A 14 -18.49 -8.34 -1.21
C VAL A 14 -19.64 -7.36 -1.02
N LEU A 15 -19.79 -6.79 0.18
CA LEU A 15 -20.86 -5.82 0.48
C LEU A 15 -20.77 -4.57 -0.40
N LEU A 16 -19.58 -3.97 -0.50
CA LEU A 16 -19.36 -2.77 -1.31
C LEU A 16 -19.56 -3.03 -2.80
N MET A 17 -19.13 -4.19 -3.30
CA MET A 17 -19.39 -4.60 -4.67
C MET A 17 -20.89 -4.83 -4.95
N ALA A 18 -21.64 -5.37 -3.99
CA ALA A 18 -23.09 -5.51 -4.12
C ALA A 18 -23.79 -4.15 -4.25
N LEU A 19 -23.36 -3.15 -3.47
CA LEU A 19 -23.85 -1.76 -3.57
C LEU A 19 -23.47 -1.13 -4.93
N SER A 20 -22.22 -1.30 -5.35
CA SER A 20 -21.73 -0.88 -6.67
C SER A 20 -22.62 -1.42 -7.79
N ASN A 21 -22.91 -2.72 -7.78
CA ASN A 21 -23.76 -3.38 -8.77
C ASN A 21 -25.21 -2.89 -8.72
N LYS A 22 -25.78 -2.72 -7.52
CA LYS A 22 -27.17 -2.30 -7.35
C LYS A 22 -27.40 -0.86 -7.84
N PHE A 23 -26.44 0.03 -7.63
CA PHE A 23 -26.59 1.46 -7.85
C PHE A 23 -25.76 2.01 -9.02
N GLY A 24 -25.06 1.15 -9.77
CA GLY A 24 -24.25 1.55 -10.93
C GLY A 24 -23.09 2.49 -10.59
N ARG A 25 -22.50 2.35 -9.40
CA ARG A 25 -21.37 3.20 -8.94
C ARG A 25 -20.07 2.43 -9.04
N MET A 26 -18.97 3.10 -9.37
CA MET A 26 -17.65 2.47 -9.35
C MET A 26 -17.12 2.42 -7.92
N LEU A 27 -16.76 1.22 -7.45
CA LEU A 27 -16.05 1.07 -6.18
C LEU A 27 -14.58 1.51 -6.33
N LEU A 28 -14.17 2.45 -5.48
CA LEU A 28 -12.78 2.92 -5.39
C LEU A 28 -12.06 2.17 -4.26
N THR A 29 -10.92 1.56 -4.57
CA THR A 29 -10.06 0.94 -3.55
C THR A 29 -9.13 1.97 -2.92
N THR A 30 -8.74 1.76 -1.68
CA THR A 30 -7.97 2.74 -0.88
C THR A 30 -6.53 2.30 -0.58
N GLY A 31 -6.05 1.22 -1.19
CA GLY A 31 -4.67 0.76 -1.02
C GLY A 31 -3.66 1.76 -1.61
N ASN A 32 -2.67 2.15 -0.81
CA ASN A 32 -1.59 3.05 -1.22
C ASN A 32 -0.35 2.29 -1.72
N LYS A 33 0.65 3.01 -2.24
CA LYS A 33 1.85 2.38 -2.83
C LYS A 33 2.62 1.54 -1.82
N SER A 34 2.69 1.98 -0.57
CA SER A 34 3.45 1.33 0.50
C SER A 34 2.83 -0.01 0.90
N GLU A 35 1.52 -0.03 1.10
CA GLU A 35 0.74 -1.24 1.39
C GLU A 35 0.84 -2.25 0.23
N LEU A 36 0.66 -1.79 -1.00
CA LEU A 36 0.73 -2.65 -2.18
C LEU A 36 2.14 -3.19 -2.45
N ALA A 37 3.18 -2.41 -2.12
CA ALA A 37 4.57 -2.82 -2.31
C ALA A 37 4.84 -4.10 -1.50
N VAL A 38 4.54 -4.09 -0.21
CA VAL A 38 4.82 -5.23 0.70
C VAL A 38 3.66 -6.21 0.81
N GLY A 39 2.57 -5.98 0.07
CA GLY A 39 1.38 -6.83 0.07
C GLY A 39 0.61 -6.81 1.38
N TYR A 40 0.63 -5.69 2.09
CA TYR A 40 -0.21 -5.39 3.25
C TYR A 40 -1.64 -5.08 2.79
N ALA A 41 -2.25 -6.10 2.20
CA ALA A 41 -3.53 -6.04 1.51
C ALA A 41 -4.16 -7.43 1.45
N THR A 42 -5.48 -7.47 1.52
CA THR A 42 -6.27 -8.69 1.40
C THR A 42 -6.81 -8.81 -0.02
N LEU A 43 -6.39 -9.86 -0.74
CA LEU A 43 -6.98 -10.18 -2.04
C LEU A 43 -8.49 -10.38 -1.90
N TYR A 44 -9.23 -9.68 -2.76
CA TYR A 44 -10.70 -9.64 -2.80
C TYR A 44 -11.34 -9.01 -1.54
N GLY A 45 -10.54 -8.40 -0.67
CA GLY A 45 -10.98 -7.54 0.43
C GLY A 45 -10.79 -6.07 0.06
N ASP A 46 -9.82 -5.40 0.68
CA ASP A 46 -9.47 -4.00 0.37
C ASP A 46 -9.03 -3.77 -1.09
N MET A 47 -8.63 -4.83 -1.80
CA MET A 47 -8.31 -4.79 -3.23
C MET A 47 -9.52 -4.93 -4.16
N ALA A 48 -10.73 -5.17 -3.63
CA ALA A 48 -11.94 -5.30 -4.44
C ALA A 48 -12.44 -3.91 -4.88
N GLY A 49 -12.32 -3.62 -6.18
CA GLY A 49 -12.88 -2.40 -6.77
C GLY A 49 -12.50 -2.21 -8.24
N GLY A 50 -13.03 -1.16 -8.86
CA GLY A 50 -12.81 -0.85 -10.28
C GLY A 50 -11.64 0.09 -10.53
N PHE A 51 -11.24 0.90 -9.54
CA PHE A 51 -10.18 1.88 -9.69
C PHE A 51 -9.50 2.18 -8.34
N ALA A 52 -8.20 2.45 -8.36
CA ALA A 52 -7.36 2.68 -7.19
C ALA A 52 -6.71 4.09 -7.26
N PRO A 53 -7.37 5.14 -6.77
CA PRO A 53 -6.93 6.53 -6.95
C PRO A 53 -5.54 6.81 -6.37
N ILE A 54 -5.20 6.18 -5.25
CA ILE A 54 -3.95 6.41 -4.52
C ILE A 54 -2.95 5.26 -4.63
N LYS A 55 -3.12 4.38 -5.63
CA LYS A 55 -2.29 3.17 -5.84
C LYS A 55 -0.79 3.46 -5.91
N ASP A 56 -0.40 4.60 -6.47
CA ASP A 56 1.00 5.00 -6.66
C ASP A 56 1.42 6.15 -5.73
N VAL A 57 0.66 6.39 -4.65
CA VAL A 57 0.98 7.40 -3.63
C VAL A 57 1.63 6.71 -2.42
N PRO A 58 2.89 7.01 -2.06
CA PRO A 58 3.50 6.50 -0.82
C PRO A 58 2.75 6.99 0.43
N LYS A 59 2.76 6.22 1.53
CA LYS A 59 2.02 6.54 2.75
C LYS A 59 2.38 7.91 3.30
N MET A 60 3.67 8.27 3.31
CA MET A 60 4.11 9.58 3.78
C MET A 60 3.54 10.71 2.92
N LEU A 61 3.39 10.48 1.61
CA LEU A 61 2.73 11.42 0.71
C LEU A 61 1.21 11.46 0.93
N VAL A 62 0.56 10.35 1.29
CA VAL A 62 -0.87 10.36 1.68
C VAL A 62 -1.10 11.32 2.86
N TYR A 63 -0.26 11.24 3.90
CA TYR A 63 -0.35 12.16 5.04
C TYR A 63 -0.11 13.62 4.64
N ALA A 64 0.90 13.87 3.79
CA ALA A 64 1.19 15.22 3.29
C ALA A 64 0.03 15.79 2.45
N LEU A 65 -0.56 14.98 1.57
CA LEU A 65 -1.71 15.36 0.74
C LEU A 65 -2.97 15.59 1.59
N ALA A 66 -3.20 14.80 2.64
CA ALA A 66 -4.31 15.02 3.56
C ALA A 66 -4.19 16.37 4.28
N ARG A 67 -2.99 16.68 4.79
CA ARG A 67 -2.70 18.00 5.40
C ARG A 67 -2.88 19.14 4.39
N TRP A 68 -2.32 18.99 3.19
CA TRP A 68 -2.48 19.96 2.11
C TRP A 68 -3.96 20.17 1.72
N ARG A 69 -4.75 19.10 1.61
CA ARG A 69 -6.17 19.17 1.26
C ARG A 69 -6.97 19.95 2.32
N ASN A 70 -6.61 19.81 3.59
CA ASN A 70 -7.22 20.55 4.69
C ASN A 70 -6.87 22.04 4.68
N THR A 71 -5.64 22.42 4.27
CA THR A 71 -5.26 23.83 4.12
C THR A 71 -5.87 24.47 2.86
N HIS A 72 -6.22 23.67 1.84
CA HIS A 72 -6.87 24.10 0.60
C HIS A 72 -8.37 23.74 0.59
N LYS A 73 -9.04 23.89 1.73
CA LYS A 73 -10.48 23.59 1.86
C LYS A 73 -11.31 24.50 0.94
N THR A 74 -12.30 23.91 0.28
CA THR A 74 -13.24 24.60 -0.61
C THR A 74 -14.59 24.88 0.06
N GLY A 75 -14.79 24.36 1.28
CA GLY A 75 -15.97 24.59 2.09
C GLY A 75 -15.60 25.14 3.47
N GLU A 76 -16.60 25.32 4.32
CA GLU A 76 -16.46 25.93 5.64
C GLU A 76 -15.52 25.14 6.56
N HIS A 77 -15.52 23.82 6.46
CA HIS A 77 -14.72 22.93 7.29
C HIS A 77 -13.66 22.15 6.50
N PRO A 78 -12.52 21.79 7.12
CA PRO A 78 -11.57 20.85 6.53
C PRO A 78 -12.25 19.51 6.24
N PRO A 79 -12.06 18.93 5.05
CA PRO A 79 -12.76 17.70 4.66
C PRO A 79 -12.28 16.45 5.41
N ILE A 80 -11.05 16.45 5.93
CA ILE A 80 -10.46 15.30 6.63
C ILE A 80 -10.32 15.65 8.12
N PRO A 81 -10.98 14.92 9.04
CA PRO A 81 -10.83 15.17 10.48
C PRO A 81 -9.37 15.02 10.93
N THR A 82 -8.88 15.98 11.73
CA THR A 82 -7.48 15.97 12.22
C THR A 82 -7.11 14.68 12.94
N ARG A 83 -8.03 14.12 13.74
CA ARG A 83 -7.84 12.82 14.42
C ARG A 83 -7.52 11.64 13.49
N VAL A 84 -7.94 11.70 12.22
CA VAL A 84 -7.64 10.64 11.23
C VAL A 84 -6.21 10.76 10.71
N ILE A 85 -5.67 11.98 10.69
CA ILE A 85 -4.29 12.29 10.25
C ILE A 85 -3.29 12.01 11.38
N GLU A 86 -3.69 12.26 12.63
CA GLU A 86 -2.80 12.13 13.80
C GLU A 86 -2.80 10.74 14.43
N ARG A 87 -3.85 9.93 14.20
CA ARG A 87 -3.87 8.56 14.71
C ARG A 87 -2.82 7.67 14.04
N GLU A 88 -2.36 6.69 14.79
CA GLU A 88 -1.51 5.63 14.24
C GLU A 88 -2.24 4.84 13.14
N PRO A 89 -1.54 4.44 12.07
CA PRO A 89 -2.12 3.68 10.97
C PRO A 89 -2.46 2.25 11.41
N SER A 90 -3.64 1.78 10.98
CA SER A 90 -4.20 0.47 11.31
C SER A 90 -5.18 0.00 10.25
N ALA A 91 -5.25 -1.32 10.03
CA ALA A 91 -6.27 -1.96 9.20
C ALA A 91 -7.59 -2.26 9.94
N GLU A 92 -7.63 -2.07 11.27
CA GLU A 92 -8.82 -2.25 12.12
C GLU A 92 -9.54 -3.62 11.93
N LEU A 93 -8.77 -4.70 11.79
CA LEU A 93 -9.25 -6.09 11.62
C LEU A 93 -9.26 -6.90 12.94
N ARG A 94 -8.52 -6.43 13.95
CA ARG A 94 -8.52 -6.97 15.32
C ARG A 94 -8.36 -5.84 16.34
N ALA A 95 -8.66 -6.13 17.61
CA ALA A 95 -8.48 -5.19 18.70
C ALA A 95 -7.01 -4.72 18.80
N ASP A 96 -6.85 -3.41 19.05
CA ASP A 96 -5.57 -2.73 19.25
C ASP A 96 -4.52 -2.97 18.13
N GLN A 97 -4.99 -3.28 16.91
CA GLN A 97 -4.11 -3.49 15.77
C GLN A 97 -3.39 -2.21 15.38
N ARG A 98 -2.07 -2.32 15.17
CA ARG A 98 -1.26 -1.25 14.57
C ARG A 98 -0.45 -1.81 13.41
N ASP A 99 -0.28 -1.03 12.34
CA ASP A 99 0.57 -1.46 11.21
C ASP A 99 2.01 -1.74 11.66
N ALA A 100 2.49 -0.95 12.64
CA ALA A 100 3.82 -1.08 13.26
C ALA A 100 4.07 -2.43 13.95
N ASP A 101 3.02 -3.20 14.26
CA ASP A 101 3.17 -4.58 14.78
C ASP A 101 3.81 -5.51 13.72
N SER A 102 3.77 -5.12 12.44
CA SER A 102 4.21 -5.95 11.32
C SER A 102 5.09 -5.23 10.30
N LEU A 103 5.09 -3.90 10.24
CA LEU A 103 5.88 -3.12 9.29
C LEU A 103 6.84 -2.19 10.04
N PRO A 104 8.01 -1.86 9.46
CA PRO A 104 8.82 -0.75 9.97
C PRO A 104 8.04 0.58 9.84
N PRO A 105 8.49 1.66 10.50
CA PRO A 105 7.92 2.99 10.32
C PRO A 105 7.80 3.36 8.84
N TYR A 106 6.72 4.05 8.47
CA TYR A 106 6.41 4.33 7.07
C TYR A 106 7.46 5.20 6.40
N GLU A 107 8.14 6.07 7.14
CA GLU A 107 9.28 6.86 6.67
C GLU A 107 10.41 5.97 6.15
N LEU A 108 10.72 4.91 6.90
CA LEU A 108 11.75 3.95 6.52
C LEU A 108 11.26 3.03 5.40
N LEU A 109 10.01 2.56 5.49
CA LEU A 109 9.40 1.71 4.47
C LEU A 109 9.37 2.40 3.10
N ASP A 110 8.88 3.63 3.03
CA ASP A 110 8.76 4.41 1.79
C ASP A 110 10.15 4.69 1.20
N ARG A 111 11.17 4.94 2.04
CA ARG A 111 12.56 5.12 1.59
C ARG A 111 13.11 3.85 0.94
N ILE A 112 12.90 2.68 1.54
CA ILE A 112 13.32 1.40 0.96
C ILE A 112 12.57 1.11 -0.34
N ILE A 113 11.25 1.35 -0.37
CA ILE A 113 10.45 1.14 -1.59
C ILE A 113 10.94 2.05 -2.71
N THR A 114 11.23 3.32 -2.42
CA THR A 114 11.74 4.26 -3.43
C THR A 114 13.07 3.77 -4.01
N ALA A 115 14.03 3.46 -3.14
CA ALA A 115 15.35 2.98 -3.54
C ALA A 115 15.27 1.70 -4.38
N PHE A 116 14.50 0.70 -3.93
CA PHE A 116 14.44 -0.60 -4.58
C PHE A 116 13.55 -0.61 -5.85
N VAL A 117 12.44 0.14 -5.86
CA VAL A 117 11.42 0.06 -6.92
C VAL A 117 11.61 1.17 -7.95
N GLU A 118 11.92 2.39 -7.53
CA GLU A 118 12.00 3.55 -8.42
C GLU A 118 13.41 3.80 -8.93
N GLU A 119 14.42 3.54 -8.09
CA GLU A 119 15.83 3.84 -8.36
C GLU A 119 16.67 2.61 -8.74
N ASP A 120 16.11 1.39 -8.66
CA ASP A 120 16.81 0.12 -8.93
C ASP A 120 18.07 -0.09 -8.07
N GLN A 121 18.12 0.47 -6.86
CA GLN A 121 19.26 0.24 -5.95
C GLN A 121 19.31 -1.21 -5.48
N SER A 122 20.52 -1.76 -5.38
CA SER A 122 20.77 -3.07 -4.81
C SER A 122 20.60 -3.07 -3.28
N ILE A 123 20.60 -4.26 -2.66
CA ILE A 123 20.58 -4.36 -1.20
C ILE A 123 21.85 -3.73 -0.61
N GLU A 124 22.98 -3.97 -1.27
CA GLU A 124 24.30 -3.46 -0.90
C GLU A 124 24.33 -1.92 -0.95
N ASP A 125 23.77 -1.31 -1.99
CA ASP A 125 23.69 0.16 -2.12
C ASP A 125 22.85 0.78 -0.99
N MET A 126 21.70 0.16 -0.70
CA MET A 126 20.81 0.61 0.37
C MET A 126 21.46 0.51 1.76
N VAL A 127 22.20 -0.58 2.02
CA VAL A 127 22.95 -0.77 3.27
C VAL A 127 24.11 0.21 3.37
N ALA A 128 24.85 0.43 2.29
CA ALA A 128 25.92 1.43 2.22
C ALA A 128 25.38 2.86 2.46
N ALA A 129 24.14 3.13 2.07
CA ALA A 129 23.42 4.38 2.35
C ALA A 129 22.90 4.50 3.82
N GLY A 130 23.25 3.55 4.69
CA GLY A 130 22.96 3.57 6.12
C GLY A 130 21.62 2.97 6.52
N LEU A 131 20.97 2.20 5.64
CA LEU A 131 19.75 1.47 5.98
C LEU A 131 20.09 0.13 6.66
N ASP A 132 19.28 -0.24 7.65
CA ASP A 132 19.45 -1.52 8.36
C ASP A 132 19.28 -2.70 7.41
N GLU A 133 20.31 -3.55 7.33
CA GLU A 133 20.37 -4.67 6.38
C GLU A 133 19.23 -5.68 6.59
N ALA A 134 18.89 -6.00 7.84
CA ALA A 134 17.84 -6.96 8.15
C ALA A 134 16.47 -6.44 7.67
N ILE A 135 16.20 -5.14 7.88
CA ILE A 135 14.98 -4.50 7.39
C ILE A 135 14.98 -4.43 5.85
N VAL A 136 16.07 -4.00 5.20
CA VAL A 136 16.17 -3.92 3.73
C VAL A 136 15.89 -5.28 3.10
N ARG A 137 16.59 -6.34 3.54
CA ARG A 137 16.40 -7.71 3.03
C ARG A 137 14.95 -8.18 3.20
N ARG A 138 14.36 -7.92 4.36
CA ARG A 138 12.97 -8.30 4.66
C ARG A 138 11.98 -7.59 3.73
N ILE A 139 12.09 -6.27 3.58
CA ILE A 139 11.16 -5.48 2.75
C ILE A 139 11.32 -5.83 1.27
N THR A 140 12.55 -5.93 0.77
CA THR A 140 12.83 -6.35 -0.61
C THR A 140 12.23 -7.73 -0.92
N ARG A 141 12.37 -8.68 0.00
CA ARG A 141 11.73 -10.01 -0.11
C ARG A 141 10.21 -9.91 -0.14
N LEU A 142 9.59 -9.12 0.74
CA LEU A 142 8.15 -8.91 0.74
C LEU A 142 7.67 -8.28 -0.57
N ILE A 143 8.43 -7.33 -1.14
CA ILE A 143 8.12 -6.76 -2.44
C ILE A 143 8.07 -7.85 -3.50
N LEU A 144 9.10 -8.70 -3.60
CA LEU A 144 9.13 -9.76 -4.61
C LEU A 144 8.01 -10.81 -4.42
N LEU A 145 7.76 -11.26 -3.19
CA LEU A 145 6.76 -12.30 -2.89
C LEU A 145 5.32 -11.86 -3.21
N ASN A 146 5.01 -10.56 -3.14
CA ASN A 146 3.65 -10.06 -3.31
C ASN A 146 3.31 -9.64 -4.76
N GLU A 147 4.09 -10.07 -5.74
CA GLU A 147 3.82 -9.81 -7.17
C GLU A 147 2.43 -10.32 -7.59
N TYR A 148 2.03 -11.51 -7.12
CA TYR A 148 0.73 -12.09 -7.46
C TYR A 148 -0.46 -11.24 -6.99
N LYS A 149 -0.35 -10.56 -5.84
CA LYS A 149 -1.38 -9.65 -5.36
C LYS A 149 -1.46 -8.42 -6.26
N ARG A 150 -0.31 -7.79 -6.55
CA ARG A 150 -0.24 -6.57 -7.36
C ARG A 150 -0.74 -6.77 -8.79
N ARG A 151 -0.55 -7.95 -9.37
CA ARG A 151 -1.08 -8.31 -10.70
C ARG A 151 -2.60 -8.32 -10.77
N GLN A 152 -3.27 -8.47 -9.64
CA GLN A 152 -4.74 -8.45 -9.52
C GLN A 152 -5.27 -7.12 -8.98
N ALA A 153 -4.39 -6.15 -8.67
CA ALA A 153 -4.81 -4.85 -8.19
C ALA A 153 -5.52 -4.05 -9.31
N PRO A 154 -6.57 -3.28 -9.00
CA PRO A 154 -7.25 -2.43 -9.98
C PRO A 154 -6.30 -1.44 -10.67
N PRO A 155 -6.67 -0.90 -11.85
CA PRO A 155 -5.94 0.21 -12.46
C PRO A 155 -5.95 1.43 -11.53
N GLY A 156 -4.94 2.28 -11.66
CA GLY A 156 -4.78 3.49 -10.84
C GLY A 156 -3.91 4.52 -11.56
N ILE A 157 -3.76 5.69 -10.94
CA ILE A 157 -2.96 6.79 -11.46
C ILE A 157 -1.50 6.55 -11.11
N ARG A 158 -0.59 6.71 -12.08
CA ARG A 158 0.85 6.79 -11.85
C ARG A 158 1.24 8.23 -11.58
N ILE A 159 1.99 8.45 -10.51
CA ILE A 159 2.59 9.76 -10.17
C ILE A 159 4.11 9.67 -9.97
N SER A 160 4.64 8.46 -9.83
CA SER A 160 6.06 8.21 -9.59
C SER A 160 6.85 7.97 -10.88
N ARG A 161 8.19 7.96 -10.76
CA ARG A 161 9.06 7.60 -11.91
C ARG A 161 8.84 6.16 -12.34
N ARG A 162 8.54 5.26 -11.40
CA ARG A 162 8.21 3.86 -11.70
C ARG A 162 7.08 3.34 -10.81
N ALA A 163 5.95 3.01 -11.44
CA ALA A 163 4.80 2.44 -10.77
C ALA A 163 4.76 0.90 -10.84
N PHE A 164 4.05 0.27 -9.91
CA PHE A 164 3.71 -1.14 -10.02
C PHE A 164 2.68 -1.36 -11.14
N GLY A 165 3.05 -2.13 -12.16
CA GLY A 165 2.21 -2.40 -13.32
C GLY A 165 3.01 -2.43 -14.62
N ARG A 166 2.70 -1.53 -15.56
CA ARG A 166 3.33 -1.54 -16.90
C ARG A 166 4.83 -1.28 -16.86
N ASP A 167 5.30 -0.48 -15.89
CA ASP A 167 6.69 -0.03 -15.78
C ASP A 167 7.60 -1.03 -15.04
N ARG A 168 7.02 -1.94 -14.24
CA ARG A 168 7.77 -2.96 -13.48
C ARG A 168 7.11 -4.32 -13.66
N ARG A 169 7.66 -5.13 -14.57
CA ARG A 169 7.11 -6.45 -14.95
C ARG A 169 8.00 -7.55 -14.40
N TYR A 170 7.66 -8.07 -13.23
CA TYR A 170 8.36 -9.18 -12.61
C TYR A 170 7.55 -10.48 -12.74
N PRO A 171 8.21 -11.64 -12.79
CA PRO A 171 7.52 -12.93 -12.79
C PRO A 171 6.87 -13.18 -11.42
N ILE A 172 5.72 -13.87 -11.42
CA ILE A 172 5.10 -14.38 -10.20
C ILE A 172 5.90 -15.57 -9.67
N THR A 173 6.16 -16.56 -10.53
CA THR A 173 7.00 -17.71 -10.22
C THR A 173 8.46 -17.31 -10.38
N SER A 174 9.15 -17.07 -9.27
CA SER A 174 10.55 -16.66 -9.25
C SER A 174 11.30 -17.33 -8.12
N GLY A 175 12.46 -17.93 -8.43
CA GLY A 175 13.42 -18.43 -7.45
C GLY A 175 14.52 -17.41 -7.11
N PHE A 176 14.48 -16.22 -7.71
CA PHE A 176 15.49 -15.19 -7.46
C PHE A 176 15.41 -14.69 -6.01
N ASN A 177 16.50 -14.87 -5.27
CA ASN A 177 16.68 -14.32 -3.94
C ASN A 177 17.76 -13.23 -4.01
N PRO A 178 17.40 -11.94 -3.96
CA PRO A 178 18.34 -10.83 -4.12
C PRO A 178 19.39 -10.74 -3.01
N GLY A 179 19.25 -11.55 -1.96
CA GLY A 179 20.16 -11.59 -0.84
C GLY A 179 20.76 -12.96 -0.53
N ALA A 180 20.60 -13.94 -1.44
CA ALA A 180 21.31 -15.23 -1.34
C ALA A 180 22.75 -15.12 -1.85
#